data_AF-A0A7J3MYJ9-F1
#
_entry.id   AF-A0A7J3MYJ9-F1
#
_cell.length_a   1.000
_cell.length_b   1.000
_cell.length_c   1.000
_cell.angle_alpha   90.00
_cell.angle_beta   90.00
_cell.angle_gamma   90.00
#
_symmetry.space_group_name_H-M   'P 1'
#
loop_
_entity.id
_entity.type
_entity.pdbx_description
1 polymer ?
#
loop_
_entity_poly.entity_id
_entity_poly.type
_entity_poly.pdbx_seq_one_letter_code
_entity_poly.pdbx_strand_id
1 'polypeptide(L)'
;MSIIVSRFSIIFSSILLILLGVDIIAIYYGFISLPLLIALNFIALGLLIIFRGSREQVAEERKFYFLWGFIMFVISISISLGSLMGLVIGVATFFIGLGIAILYIVSGSSLQILQP
;
A
#
# COMPACT_ATOMS: atom_id res chain seq x y z
N MET A 1 24.00 -8.07 11.03
CA MET A 1 22.60 -7.75 10.65
C MET A 1 21.91 -7.19 11.90
N SER A 2 21.37 -5.97 11.88
CA SER A 2 20.89 -5.33 13.12
C SER A 2 19.66 -6.06 13.69
N ILE A 3 19.57 -6.13 15.03
CA ILE A 3 18.44 -6.76 15.76
C ILE A 3 17.08 -6.17 15.36
N ILE A 4 17.08 -4.92 14.88
CA ILE A 4 15.89 -4.20 14.43
C ILE A 4 15.35 -4.80 13.12
N VAL A 5 16.24 -5.15 12.18
CA VAL A 5 15.85 -5.73 10.88
C VAL A 5 15.25 -7.13 11.07
N SER A 6 15.80 -7.94 11.97
CA SER A 6 15.24 -9.28 12.23
C SER A 6 13.88 -9.20 12.92
N ARG A 7 13.69 -8.27 13.86
CA ARG A 7 12.39 -8.04 14.52
C ARG A 7 11.32 -7.54 13.55
N PHE A 8 11.68 -6.66 12.61
CA PHE A 8 10.75 -6.19 11.59
C PHE A 8 10.29 -7.33 10.67
N SER A 9 11.22 -8.20 10.24
CA SER A 9 10.90 -9.37 9.42
C SER A 9 9.91 -10.31 10.12
N ILE A 10 10.14 -10.59 11.41
CA ILE A 10 9.23 -11.41 12.21
C ILE A 10 7.85 -10.77 12.32
N ILE A 11 7.77 -9.48 12.67
CA ILE A 11 6.48 -8.75 12.77
C ILE A 11 5.75 -8.77 11.42
N PHE A 12 6.45 -8.53 10.32
CA PHE A 12 5.90 -8.55 8.97
C PHE A 12 5.32 -9.92 8.61
N SER A 13 6.10 -10.99 8.83
CA SER A 13 5.65 -12.37 8.59
C SER A 13 4.48 -12.76 9.49
N SER A 14 4.46 -12.34 10.76
CA SER A 14 3.33 -12.58 11.66
C SER A 14 2.06 -11.87 11.20
N ILE A 15 2.16 -10.62 10.74
CA ILE A 15 0.99 -9.89 10.22
C ILE A 15 0.46 -10.55 8.96
N LEU A 16 1.33 -10.99 8.05
CA LEU A 16 0.92 -11.75 6.86
C LEU A 16 0.18 -13.05 7.21
N LEU A 17 0.67 -13.80 8.19
CA LEU A 17 0.00 -15.03 8.64
C LEU A 17 -1.36 -14.75 9.29
N ILE A 18 -1.46 -13.67 10.08
CA ILE A 18 -2.75 -13.24 10.67
C ILE A 18 -3.73 -12.84 9.58
N LEU A 19 -3.30 -12.03 8.61
CA LEU A 19 -4.11 -11.63 7.46
C LEU A 19 -4.61 -12.85 6.69
N LEU A 20 -3.73 -13.81 6.38
CA LEU A 20 -4.10 -15.05 5.72
C LEU A 20 -5.14 -15.87 6.52
N GLY A 21 -4.98 -15.93 7.84
CA GLY A 21 -5.95 -16.60 8.72
C GLY A 21 -7.32 -15.91 8.71
N VAL A 22 -7.34 -14.58 8.79
CA VAL A 22 -8.57 -13.78 8.68
C VAL A 22 -9.22 -13.97 7.31
N ASP A 23 -8.43 -14.05 6.24
CA ASP A 23 -8.90 -14.24 4.88
C ASP A 23 -9.62 -15.58 4.72
N ILE A 24 -9.02 -16.67 5.21
CA ILE A 24 -9.61 -18.01 5.17
C ILE A 24 -10.95 -18.02 5.91
N ILE A 25 -11.02 -17.41 7.10
CA ILE A 25 -12.25 -17.31 7.90
C ILE A 25 -13.30 -16.48 7.16
N ALA A 26 -12.93 -15.32 6.63
CA ALA A 26 -13.85 -14.42 5.96
C ALA A 26 -14.44 -15.04 4.68
N ILE A 27 -13.64 -15.79 3.91
CA ILE A 27 -14.10 -16.55 2.73
C ILE A 27 -15.01 -17.69 3.16
N TYR A 28 -14.64 -18.45 4.19
CA TYR A 28 -15.40 -19.61 4.64
C TYR A 28 -16.80 -19.24 5.14
N TYR A 29 -16.91 -18.14 5.89
CA TYR A 29 -18.19 -17.65 6.41
C TYR A 29 -18.93 -16.69 5.46
N GLY A 30 -18.33 -16.36 4.30
CA GLY A 30 -18.94 -15.48 3.31
C GLY A 30 -19.19 -14.03 3.78
N PHE A 31 -18.48 -13.57 4.82
CA PHE A 31 -18.68 -12.24 5.40
C PHE A 31 -18.31 -11.10 4.45
N ILE A 32 -17.32 -11.32 3.57
CA ILE A 32 -16.72 -10.32 2.70
C ILE A 32 -16.46 -10.94 1.32
N SER A 33 -16.67 -10.17 0.26
CA SER A 33 -16.33 -10.59 -1.09
C SER A 33 -14.81 -10.69 -1.26
N LEU A 34 -14.35 -11.69 -2.02
CA LEU A 34 -12.93 -11.91 -2.27
C LEU A 34 -12.18 -10.65 -2.77
N PRO A 35 -12.75 -9.78 -3.64
CA PRO A 35 -12.11 -8.51 -3.99
C PRO A 35 -11.89 -7.57 -2.81
N LEU A 36 -12.87 -7.40 -1.92
CA LEU A 36 -12.74 -6.53 -0.75
C LEU A 36 -11.72 -7.06 0.25
N LEU A 37 -11.59 -8.38 0.36
CA LEU A 37 -10.58 -9.04 1.16
C LEU A 37 -9.15 -8.74 0.65
N ILE A 38 -8.96 -8.85 -0.67
CA ILE A 38 -7.70 -8.46 -1.33
C ILE A 38 -7.41 -6.98 -1.09
N ALA A 39 -8.42 -6.12 -1.17
CA ALA A 39 -8.25 -4.69 -0.89
C ALA A 39 -7.79 -4.41 0.55
N LEU A 40 -8.31 -5.13 1.55
CA LEU A 40 -7.87 -5.01 2.94
C LEU A 40 -6.40 -5.43 3.12
N ASN A 41 -5.96 -6.49 2.44
CA ASN A 41 -4.56 -6.89 2.44
C ASN A 41 -3.65 -5.80 1.87
N PHE A 42 -4.05 -5.17 0.77
CA PHE A 42 -3.31 -4.04 0.20
C PHE A 42 -3.23 -2.83 1.14
N ILE A 43 -4.28 -2.56 1.94
CA ILE A 43 -4.23 -1.53 2.99
C ILE A 43 -3.20 -1.88 4.06
N ALA A 44 -3.24 -3.10 4.57
CA ALA A 44 -2.32 -3.54 5.62
C ALA A 44 -0.86 -3.51 5.15
N LEU A 45 -0.60 -3.97 3.92
CA LEU A 45 0.72 -3.88 3.30
C LEU A 45 1.15 -2.43 3.06
N GLY A 46 0.25 -1.58 2.57
CA GLY A 46 0.50 -0.15 2.39
C GLY A 46 0.92 0.53 3.69
N LEU A 47 0.18 0.29 4.78
CA LEU A 47 0.52 0.81 6.11
C LEU A 47 1.88 0.33 6.59
N LEU A 48 2.21 -0.96 6.40
CA LEU A 48 3.50 -1.51 6.81
C LEU A 48 4.67 -0.89 6.05
N ILE A 49 4.52 -0.68 4.74
CA ILE A 49 5.53 -0.05 3.89
C ILE A 49 5.72 1.41 4.33
N ILE A 50 4.65 2.17 4.52
CA ILE A 50 4.75 3.57 5.01
C ILE A 50 5.39 3.63 6.40
N PHE A 51 4.98 2.75 7.31
CA PHE A 51 5.53 2.73 8.66
C PHE A 51 7.04 2.43 8.65
N ARG A 52 7.48 1.48 7.83
CA ARG A 52 8.91 1.23 7.61
C ARG A 52 9.60 2.46 7.02
N GLY A 53 9.04 3.05 5.97
CA GLY A 53 9.57 4.25 5.33
C GLY A 53 9.71 5.44 6.28
N SER A 54 8.80 5.60 7.24
CA SER A 54 8.85 6.68 8.23
C SER A 54 10.07 6.63 9.15
N ARG A 55 10.67 5.44 9.31
CA ARG A 55 11.87 5.23 10.12
C ARG A 55 13.18 5.33 9.34
N GLU A 56 13.10 5.48 8.03
CA GLU A 56 14.26 5.52 7.16
C GLU A 56 14.91 6.91 7.20
N GLN A 57 16.24 6.93 7.38
CA GLN A 57 17.00 8.18 7.50
C GLN A 57 17.39 8.72 6.12
N VAL A 58 17.52 7.82 5.13
CA VAL A 58 17.83 8.18 3.75
C VAL A 58 16.59 8.74 3.06
N ALA A 59 16.65 10.00 2.64
CA ALA A 59 15.50 10.70 2.05
C ALA A 59 14.93 10.00 0.80
N GLU A 60 15.80 9.44 -0.05
CA GLU A 60 15.39 8.73 -1.27
C GLU A 60 14.69 7.40 -0.96
N GLU A 61 15.20 6.64 0.02
CA GLU A 61 14.53 5.41 0.44
C GLU A 61 13.17 5.71 1.10
N ARG A 62 13.11 6.75 1.94
CA ARG A 62 11.83 7.20 2.52
C ARG A 62 10.81 7.53 1.43
N LYS A 63 11.19 8.31 0.40
CA LYS A 63 10.31 8.61 -0.74
C LYS A 63 9.85 7.33 -1.45
N PHE A 64 10.76 6.39 -1.68
CA PHE A 64 10.44 5.10 -2.28
C PHE A 64 9.36 4.34 -1.49
N TYR A 65 9.54 4.19 -0.17
CA TYR A 65 8.55 3.52 0.68
C TYR A 65 7.21 4.25 0.70
N PHE A 66 7.20 5.58 0.80
CA PHE A 66 5.96 6.36 0.77
C PHE A 66 5.20 6.22 -0.55
N LEU A 67 5.91 6.27 -1.69
CA LEU A 67 5.33 6.09 -3.01
C LEU A 67 4.71 4.70 -3.18
N TRP A 68 5.46 3.65 -2.81
CA TRP A 68 4.95 2.28 -2.88
C TRP A 68 3.78 2.04 -1.94
N GLY A 69 3.84 2.58 -0.73
CA GLY A 69 2.71 2.56 0.19
C GLY A 69 1.46 3.20 -0.41
N PHE A 70 1.62 4.39 -1.01
CA PHE A 70 0.54 5.10 -1.70
C PHE A 70 -0.05 4.29 -2.86
N ILE A 71 0.80 3.65 -3.69
CA ILE A 71 0.34 2.80 -4.80
C ILE A 71 -0.52 1.64 -4.26
N MET A 72 -0.13 1.01 -3.15
CA MET A 72 -0.92 -0.06 -2.53
C MET A 72 -2.30 0.45 -2.06
N PHE A 73 -2.38 1.68 -1.53
CA PHE A 73 -3.66 2.30 -1.21
C PHE A 73 -4.51 2.59 -2.44
N VAL A 74 -3.92 3.11 -3.52
CA VAL A 74 -4.64 3.35 -4.78
C VAL A 74 -5.25 2.06 -5.32
N ILE A 75 -4.47 0.97 -5.33
CA ILE A 75 -4.94 -0.36 -5.73
C ILE A 75 -6.09 -0.81 -4.83
N SER A 76 -5.94 -0.70 -3.51
CA SER A 76 -6.98 -1.09 -2.56
C SER A 76 -8.29 -0.32 -2.76
N ILE A 77 -8.22 1.01 -2.86
CA ILE A 77 -9.39 1.87 -3.05
C ILE A 77 -10.06 1.55 -4.39
N SER A 78 -9.28 1.36 -5.45
CA SER A 78 -9.77 0.95 -6.77
C SER A 78 -10.53 -0.37 -6.71
N ILE A 79 -9.94 -1.40 -6.08
CA ILE A 79 -10.59 -2.71 -5.95
C ILE A 79 -11.87 -2.59 -5.10
N SER A 80 -11.82 -1.81 -4.01
CA SER A 80 -12.96 -1.60 -3.12
C SER A 80 -14.13 -0.94 -3.84
N LEU A 81 -13.88 0.19 -4.51
CA LEU A 81 -14.90 0.89 -5.29
C LEU A 81 -15.35 0.09 -6.52
N GLY A 82 -14.44 -0.64 -7.16
CA GLY A 82 -14.77 -1.56 -8.25
C GLY A 82 -15.72 -2.67 -7.82
N SER A 83 -15.52 -3.22 -6.61
CA SER A 83 -16.38 -4.26 -6.05
C SER A 83 -17.73 -3.72 -5.57
N LEU A 84 -17.80 -2.47 -5.07
CA LEU A 84 -19.01 -1.91 -4.49
C LEU A 84 -19.88 -1.15 -5.50
N MET A 85 -19.25 -0.45 -6.45
CA MET A 85 -19.91 0.48 -7.36
C MET A 85 -19.74 0.10 -8.83
N GLY A 86 -18.95 -0.94 -9.13
CA GLY A 86 -18.74 -1.48 -10.46
C GLY A 86 -17.37 -1.16 -11.07
N LEU A 87 -16.94 -2.03 -11.98
CA LEU A 87 -15.58 -2.05 -12.54
C LEU A 87 -15.12 -0.69 -13.10
N VAL A 88 -16.01 0.03 -13.79
CA VAL A 88 -15.69 1.33 -14.42
C VAL A 88 -15.24 2.35 -13.38
N ILE A 89 -15.90 2.41 -12.21
CA ILE A 89 -15.56 3.34 -11.14
C ILE A 89 -14.22 2.94 -10.49
N GLY A 90 -13.99 1.64 -10.29
CA GLY A 90 -12.70 1.14 -9.80
C GLY A 90 -11.56 1.53 -10.73
N VAL A 91 -11.70 1.24 -12.03
CA VAL A 91 -10.71 1.58 -13.07
C VAL A 91 -10.46 3.09 -13.16
N ALA A 92 -11.51 3.91 -13.14
CA ALA A 92 -11.37 5.36 -13.14
C ALA A 92 -10.59 5.85 -11.91
N THR A 93 -10.89 5.30 -10.72
CA THR A 93 -10.18 5.64 -9.49
C THR A 93 -8.71 5.22 -9.53
N PHE A 94 -8.40 4.05 -10.11
CA PHE A 94 -7.03 3.60 -10.32
C PHE A 94 -6.23 4.58 -11.17
N PHE A 95 -6.79 5.04 -12.29
CA PHE A 95 -6.11 6.00 -13.17
C PHE A 95 -5.92 7.37 -12.50
N ILE A 96 -6.91 7.86 -11.74
CA ILE A 96 -6.77 9.10 -10.97
C ILE A 96 -5.65 8.96 -9.94
N GLY A 97 -5.63 7.87 -9.19
CA GLY A 97 -4.60 7.61 -8.18
C GLY A 97 -3.19 7.47 -8.78
N LEU A 98 -3.06 6.78 -9.92
CA LEU A 98 -1.79 6.72 -10.66
C LEU A 98 -1.36 8.11 -11.17
N GLY A 99 -2.29 8.93 -11.67
CA GLY A 99 -2.01 10.31 -12.06
C GLY A 99 -1.43 11.12 -10.90
N ILE A 100 -2.02 11.02 -9.71
CA ILE A 100 -1.51 11.67 -8.49
C ILE A 100 -0.12 11.14 -8.12
N ALA A 101 0.12 9.83 -8.20
CA ALA A 101 1.42 9.22 -7.92
C ALA A 101 2.51 9.77 -8.87
N ILE A 102 2.19 9.89 -10.17
CA ILE A 102 3.11 10.43 -11.18
C ILE A 102 3.42 11.90 -10.90
N LEU A 103 2.40 12.71 -10.60
CA LEU A 103 2.60 14.13 -10.25
C LEU A 103 3.48 14.29 -9.00
N TYR A 104 3.33 13.41 -8.01
CA TYR A 104 4.19 13.40 -6.83
C TYR A 104 5.66 13.14 -7.17
N ILE A 105 5.94 12.17 -8.06
CA ILE A 105 7.31 11.88 -8.53
C ILE A 105 7.90 13.09 -9.28
N VAL A 106 7.14 13.68 -10.19
CA VAL A 106 7.60 14.82 -11.02
C VAL A 106 7.83 16.08 -10.18
N SER A 107 6.97 16.36 -9.19
CA SER A 107 7.15 17.51 -8.30
C SER A 107 8.33 17.36 -7.33
N GLY A 108 8.67 16.11 -6.97
CA GLY A 108 9.83 15.83 -6.11
C GLY A 108 11.19 16.02 -6.79
N SER A 109 11.26 15.91 -8.13
CA SER A 109 12.50 16.08 -8.90
C SER A 109 12.79 17.55 -9.25
N SER A 110 11.77 18.39 -9.43
CA SER A 110 11.96 19.82 -9.74
C SER A 110 12.55 20.63 -8.59
N LEU A 111 12.35 20.20 -7.33
CA LEU A 111 12.95 20.82 -6.15
C LEU A 111 14.46 20.56 -5.99
N GLN A 112 15.00 19.50 -6.61
CA GLN A 112 16.44 19.20 -6.55
C GLN A 112 17.26 20.04 -7.54
N ILE A 113 16.64 20.61 -8.57
CA ILE A 113 17.31 21.44 -9.58
C ILE A 113 17.50 22.90 -9.08
N LEU A 114 16.78 23.29 -8.02
CA LEU A 114 16.77 24.66 -7.47
C LEU A 114 17.60 24.82 -6.19
N GLN A 115 18.28 23.77 -5.73
CA GLN A 115 19.25 23.88 -4.64
C GLN A 115 20.67 23.96 -5.22
N PRO A 116 21.36 25.12 -5.09
CA PRO A 116 22.73 25.30 -5.57
C PRO A 116 23.75 24.49 -4.76
#